data_AF-I1NS93-F1
#
_entry.id   AF-I1NS93-F1
#
_cell.length_a   1.000
_cell.length_b   1.000
_cell.length_c   1.000
_cell.angle_alpha   90.00
_cell.angle_beta   90.00
_cell.angle_gamma   90.00
#
_symmetry.space_group_name_H-M   'P 1'
#
loop_
_entity.id
_entity.type
_entity.pdbx_description
1 polymer ?
#
loop_
_entity_poly.entity_id
_entity_poly.type
_entity_poly.pdbx_seq_one_letter_code
_entity_poly.pdbx_strand_id
1 'polypeptide(L)'
;MPEAPTAKTAPAYGYAPGAHAEALEFIEHVTANAGQVQRRVLGEILAQNAPAEYLRRYGIPGSPDVVDAFRRLVPLVTYEGLQPDILRIANGDTSPIFSGKPISEFLTSSGTSGGERKLMPTIADEMNRRSLLYSLLMPVMSQSVSGLDKGKAMYLLFVKAESRTPGGLAARPGCIVIAWATC
;
A
#
# COMPACT_ATOMS: atom_id res chain seq x y z
N MET A 1 2.38 3.13 13.85
CA MET A 1 3.12 3.48 12.63
C MET A 1 3.94 4.70 12.95
N PRO A 2 5.21 4.86 12.51
CA PRO A 2 5.73 6.20 12.43
C PRO A 2 4.74 6.90 11.51
N GLU A 3 4.04 7.90 12.04
CA GLU A 3 3.12 8.66 11.22
C GLU A 3 3.89 9.13 9.99
N ALA A 4 3.25 9.06 8.82
CA ALA A 4 3.69 9.92 7.74
C ALA A 4 3.77 11.33 8.35
N PRO A 5 4.89 12.06 8.17
CA PRO A 5 4.98 13.43 8.66
C PRO A 5 3.67 14.14 8.32
N THR A 6 3.03 14.74 9.33
CA THR A 6 1.80 15.49 9.16
C THR A 6 2.00 16.38 7.94
N ALA A 7 1.11 16.27 6.95
CA ALA A 7 1.20 17.02 5.71
C ALA A 7 1.20 18.51 6.06
N LYS A 8 2.40 19.07 6.25
CA LYS A 8 2.60 20.51 6.28
C LYS A 8 2.13 20.98 4.91
N THR A 9 1.26 21.99 4.93
CA THR A 9 0.77 22.71 3.77
C THR A 9 1.87 22.79 2.73
N ALA A 10 1.62 22.24 1.54
CA ALA A 10 2.59 22.22 0.46
C ALA A 10 3.14 23.66 0.29
N PRO A 11 4.46 23.87 0.42
CA PRO A 11 4.99 25.19 0.15
C PRO A 11 4.77 25.46 -1.34
N ALA A 12 4.17 26.61 -1.62
CA ALA A 12 4.14 27.17 -2.95
C ALA A 12 5.60 27.32 -3.43
N TYR A 13 5.93 26.61 -4.51
CA TYR A 13 7.05 26.86 -5.41
C TYR A 13 8.43 27.14 -4.77
N GLY A 14 9.32 26.15 -4.76
CA GLY A 14 10.75 26.37 -4.56
C GLY A 14 11.50 25.13 -4.06
N TYR A 15 12.38 24.58 -4.89
CA TYR A 15 13.27 23.47 -4.53
C TYR A 15 14.46 24.03 -3.73
N ALA A 16 14.54 23.68 -2.44
CA ALA A 16 15.58 24.16 -1.55
C ALA A 16 16.81 23.21 -1.53
N PRO A 17 18.04 23.72 -1.40
CA PRO A 17 19.21 22.88 -1.11
C PRO A 17 18.97 22.05 0.16
N GLY A 18 19.10 20.73 0.07
CA GLY A 18 18.70 19.79 1.13
C GLY A 18 17.36 19.07 0.90
N ALA A 19 16.63 19.38 -0.18
CA ALA A 19 15.32 18.79 -0.51
C ALA A 19 15.29 17.25 -0.68
N HIS A 20 16.45 16.60 -0.72
CA HIS A 20 16.57 15.15 -0.84
C HIS A 20 17.28 14.48 0.35
N ALA A 21 17.87 15.26 1.26
CA ALA A 21 18.63 14.71 2.38
C ALA A 21 17.75 13.85 3.30
N GLU A 22 16.58 14.36 3.71
CA GLU A 22 15.63 13.63 4.56
C GLU A 22 15.15 12.32 3.91
N ALA A 23 14.90 12.33 2.61
CA ALA A 23 14.45 11.16 1.87
C ALA A 23 15.54 10.08 1.77
N LEU A 24 16.79 10.50 1.56
CA LEU A 24 17.94 9.60 1.50
C LEU A 24 18.29 9.05 2.89
N GLU A 25 18.27 9.90 3.92
CA GLU A 25 18.43 9.48 5.32
C GLU A 25 17.33 8.49 5.74
N PHE A 26 16.09 8.70 5.29
CA PHE A 26 15.01 7.75 5.51
C PHE A 26 15.31 6.39 4.88
N ILE A 27 15.81 6.36 3.62
CA ILE A 27 16.20 5.11 2.96
C ILE A 27 17.29 4.40 3.78
N GLU A 28 18.36 5.11 4.12
CA GLU A 28 19.48 4.57 4.92
C GLU A 28 19.01 4.04 6.28
N HIS A 29 18.14 4.78 6.97
CA HIS A 29 17.59 4.36 8.25
C HIS A 29 16.77 3.06 8.11
N VAL A 30 15.88 2.99 7.10
CA VAL A 30 15.00 1.83 6.91
C VAL A 30 15.78 0.60 6.47
N THR A 31 16.78 0.74 5.60
CA THR A 31 17.60 -0.38 5.12
C THR A 31 18.56 -0.88 6.19
N ALA A 32 19.20 0.02 6.96
CA ALA A 32 20.08 -0.37 8.07
C ALA A 32 19.31 -1.06 9.22
N ASN A 33 18.05 -0.72 9.43
CA ASN A 33 17.21 -1.25 10.52
C ASN A 33 16.11 -2.20 10.02
N ALA A 34 16.27 -2.81 8.83
CA ALA A 34 15.21 -3.55 8.14
C ALA A 34 14.52 -4.61 9.02
N GLY A 35 15.28 -5.37 9.81
CA GLY A 35 14.71 -6.39 10.70
C GLY A 35 13.82 -5.81 11.81
N GLN A 36 14.18 -4.66 12.38
CA GLN A 36 13.37 -3.98 13.38
C GLN A 36 12.12 -3.34 12.74
N VAL A 37 12.30 -2.70 11.59
CA VAL A 37 11.20 -2.08 10.82
C VAL A 37 10.17 -3.15 10.44
N GLN A 38 10.59 -4.30 9.91
CA GLN A 38 9.69 -5.40 9.55
C GLN A 38 8.89 -5.94 10.75
N ARG A 39 9.54 -6.14 11.91
CA ARG A 39 8.84 -6.57 13.13
C ARG A 39 7.79 -5.55 13.58
N ARG A 40 8.13 -4.27 13.56
CA ARG A 40 7.20 -3.19 13.91
C ARG A 40 6.03 -3.13 12.94
N VAL A 41 6.29 -3.15 11.63
CA VAL A 41 5.24 -3.12 10.59
C VAL A 41 4.29 -4.29 10.73
N LEU A 42 4.79 -5.51 10.96
CA LEU A 42 3.96 -6.67 11.20
C LEU A 42 3.08 -6.49 12.46
N GLY A 43 3.67 -6.01 13.57
CA GLY A 43 2.90 -5.72 14.78
C GLY A 43 1.78 -4.70 14.56
N GLU A 44 2.04 -3.65 13.79
CA GLU A 44 1.06 -2.62 13.46
C GLU A 44 -0.06 -3.14 12.55
N ILE A 45 0.26 -3.98 11.56
CA ILE A 45 -0.72 -4.67 10.70
C ILE A 45 -1.63 -5.55 11.56
N LEU A 46 -1.05 -6.36 12.45
CA LEU A 46 -1.81 -7.27 13.31
C LEU A 46 -2.68 -6.51 14.32
N ALA A 47 -2.18 -5.43 14.90
CA ALA A 47 -2.94 -4.59 15.81
C ALA A 47 -4.13 -3.90 15.10
N GLN A 48 -3.89 -3.29 13.93
CA GLN A 48 -4.94 -2.66 13.14
C GLN A 48 -6.02 -3.67 12.72
N ASN A 49 -5.61 -4.89 12.38
CA ASN A 49 -6.49 -5.91 11.82
C ASN A 49 -6.97 -6.92 12.87
N ALA A 50 -6.71 -6.72 14.17
CA ALA A 50 -7.20 -7.59 15.24
C ALA A 50 -8.74 -7.85 15.20
N PRO A 51 -9.59 -6.89 14.76
CA PRO A 51 -11.01 -7.15 14.58
C PRO A 51 -11.35 -8.07 13.40
N ALA A 52 -10.39 -8.31 12.49
CA ALA A 52 -10.66 -8.96 11.22
C ALA A 52 -11.02 -10.44 11.38
N GLU A 53 -12.07 -10.89 10.68
CA GLU A 53 -12.52 -12.29 10.68
C GLU A 53 -11.37 -13.22 10.33
N TYR A 54 -10.57 -12.88 9.32
CA TYR A 54 -9.47 -13.73 8.86
C TYR A 54 -8.47 -14.03 9.98
N LEU A 55 -8.06 -13.02 10.76
CA LEU A 55 -7.15 -13.23 11.90
C LEU A 55 -7.83 -13.96 13.06
N ARG A 56 -9.13 -13.73 13.28
CA ARG A 56 -9.92 -14.42 14.30
C ARG A 56 -10.06 -15.92 14.02
N ARG A 57 -10.16 -16.34 12.75
CA ARG A 57 -10.20 -17.77 12.35
C ARG A 57 -9.00 -18.56 12.85
N TYR A 58 -7.85 -17.89 12.99
CA TYR A 58 -6.61 -18.48 13.49
C TYR A 58 -6.32 -18.17 14.96
N GLY A 59 -7.27 -17.56 15.69
CA GLY A 59 -7.12 -17.25 17.11
C GLY A 59 -6.05 -16.19 17.43
N ILE A 60 -5.64 -15.38 16.47
CA ILE A 60 -4.51 -14.43 16.62
C ILE A 60 -4.75 -13.37 17.70
N PRO A 61 -5.93 -12.69 17.76
CA PRO A 61 -6.14 -11.61 18.74
C PRO A 61 -6.10 -12.06 20.21
N GLY A 62 -6.24 -13.37 20.49
CA GLY A 62 -6.19 -13.93 21.83
C GLY A 62 -4.80 -14.38 22.29
N SER A 63 -3.77 -14.25 21.44
CA SER A 63 -2.41 -14.70 21.78
C SER A 63 -1.66 -13.68 22.65
N PRO A 64 -0.91 -14.11 23.67
CA PRO A 64 -0.03 -13.23 24.44
C PRO A 64 1.13 -12.68 23.59
N ASP A 65 1.58 -13.43 22.59
CA ASP A 65 2.49 -12.96 21.54
C ASP A 65 1.82 -13.11 20.18
N VAL A 66 1.29 -12.00 19.67
CA VAL A 66 0.52 -11.94 18.43
C VAL A 66 1.41 -12.17 17.20
N VAL A 67 2.67 -11.75 17.25
CA VAL A 67 3.61 -11.88 16.12
C VAL A 67 4.08 -13.33 15.97
N ASP A 68 4.44 -13.97 17.08
CA ASP A 68 4.82 -15.39 17.06
C ASP A 68 3.63 -16.28 16.68
N ALA A 69 2.45 -16.00 17.25
CA ALA A 69 1.22 -16.71 16.88
C ALA A 69 0.89 -16.57 15.40
N PHE A 70 1.04 -15.38 14.81
CA PHE A 70 0.82 -15.20 13.38
C PHE A 70 1.73 -16.10 12.54
N ARG A 71 3.02 -16.15 12.86
CA ARG A 71 4.00 -16.98 12.14
C ARG A 71 3.69 -18.47 12.23
N ARG A 72 3.19 -18.93 13.38
CA ARG A 72 2.92 -20.36 13.63
C ARG A 72 1.56 -20.81 13.12
N LEU A 73 0.54 -19.96 13.21
CA LEU A 73 -0.86 -20.35 13.04
C LEU A 73 -1.45 -19.94 11.70
N VAL A 74 -0.98 -18.85 11.08
CA VAL A 74 -1.52 -18.39 9.79
C VAL A 74 -0.77 -19.07 8.65
N PRO A 75 -1.46 -19.86 7.79
CA PRO A 75 -0.82 -20.56 6.69
C PRO A 75 -0.42 -19.59 5.57
N LEU A 76 0.54 -20.04 4.76
CA LEU A 76 0.78 -19.43 3.45
C LEU A 76 -0.39 -19.78 2.53
N VAL A 77 -0.94 -18.77 1.85
CA VAL A 77 -2.15 -18.88 1.03
C VAL A 77 -1.92 -18.39 -0.39
N THR A 78 -2.72 -18.91 -1.34
CA THR A 78 -2.84 -18.36 -2.68
C THR A 78 -4.10 -17.50 -2.80
N TYR A 79 -4.25 -16.82 -3.94
CA TYR A 79 -5.45 -16.02 -4.22
C TYR A 79 -6.73 -16.86 -4.16
N GLU A 80 -6.68 -18.09 -4.67
CA GLU A 80 -7.81 -19.02 -4.70
C GLU A 80 -8.29 -19.37 -3.28
N GLY A 81 -7.37 -19.48 -2.32
CA GLY A 81 -7.70 -19.69 -0.91
C GLY A 81 -8.38 -18.48 -0.25
N LEU A 82 -8.17 -17.27 -0.78
CA LEU A 82 -8.77 -16.03 -0.30
C LEU A 82 -10.01 -15.60 -1.11
N GLN A 83 -10.23 -16.23 -2.26
CA GLN A 83 -11.28 -15.84 -3.20
C GLN A 83 -12.69 -15.82 -2.59
N PRO A 84 -13.11 -16.78 -1.73
CA PRO A 84 -14.43 -16.73 -1.12
C PRO A 84 -14.68 -15.44 -0.30
N ASP A 85 -13.67 -15.02 0.46
CA ASP A 85 -13.72 -13.80 1.28
C ASP A 85 -13.67 -12.53 0.42
N ILE A 86 -12.85 -12.51 -0.62
CA ILE A 86 -12.78 -11.42 -1.59
C ILE A 86 -14.14 -11.23 -2.28
N LEU A 87 -14.81 -12.33 -2.64
CA LEU A 87 -16.13 -12.28 -3.28
C LEU A 87 -17.22 -11.79 -2.32
N ARG A 88 -17.15 -12.11 -1.02
CA ARG A 88 -18.07 -11.52 -0.02
C ARG A 88 -17.96 -10.00 -0.01
N ILE A 89 -16.74 -9.47 0.06
CA ILE A 89 -16.50 -8.01 0.02
C ILE A 89 -16.98 -7.43 -1.30
N ALA A 90 -16.66 -8.07 -2.43
CA ALA A 90 -17.08 -7.63 -3.76
C ALA A 90 -18.61 -7.58 -3.90
N ASN A 91 -19.34 -8.46 -3.21
CA ASN A 91 -20.80 -8.51 -3.19
C ASN A 91 -21.44 -7.58 -2.12
N GLY A 92 -20.64 -6.80 -1.40
CA GLY A 92 -21.13 -5.74 -0.50
C GLY A 92 -21.05 -6.07 0.99
N ASP A 93 -20.37 -7.15 1.39
CA ASP A 93 -20.10 -7.41 2.80
C ASP A 93 -19.11 -6.37 3.37
N THR A 94 -19.58 -5.57 4.32
CA THR A 94 -18.81 -4.49 4.97
C THR A 94 -18.23 -4.89 6.32
N SER A 95 -18.41 -6.15 6.74
CA SER A 95 -17.76 -6.68 7.93
C SER A 95 -16.23 -6.64 7.79
N PRO A 96 -15.47 -6.55 8.89
CA PRO A 96 -14.01 -6.53 8.84
C PRO A 96 -13.50 -7.93 8.47
N ILE A 97 -13.49 -8.29 7.19
CA ILE A 97 -13.05 -9.63 6.77
C ILE A 97 -11.53 -9.75 6.83
N PHE A 98 -10.82 -8.86 6.11
CA PHE A 98 -9.35 -8.84 6.06
C PHE A 98 -8.70 -7.73 6.88
N SER A 99 -9.45 -6.65 7.15
CA SER A 99 -8.90 -5.41 7.67
C SER A 99 -9.82 -4.82 8.73
N GLY A 100 -9.23 -4.20 9.75
CA GLY A 100 -9.97 -3.38 10.71
C GLY A 100 -10.43 -2.03 10.13
N LYS A 101 -9.92 -1.66 8.95
CA LYS A 101 -10.34 -0.50 8.16
C LYS A 101 -11.19 -0.93 6.96
N PRO A 102 -12.19 -0.14 6.55
CA PRO A 102 -13.02 -0.43 5.38
C PRO A 102 -12.19 -0.57 4.10
N ILE A 103 -12.55 -1.55 3.26
CA ILE A 103 -12.00 -1.67 1.91
C ILE A 103 -12.56 -0.55 1.05
N SER A 104 -11.68 0.26 0.45
CA SER A 104 -12.06 1.43 -0.34
C SER A 104 -12.31 1.08 -1.81
N GLU A 105 -11.54 0.12 -2.34
CA GLU A 105 -11.61 -0.31 -3.74
C GLU A 105 -10.87 -1.65 -3.92
N PHE A 106 -10.97 -2.22 -5.13
CA PHE A 106 -10.15 -3.34 -5.58
C PHE A 106 -9.14 -2.89 -6.64
N LEU A 107 -7.88 -3.21 -6.40
CA LEU A 107 -6.84 -3.11 -7.42
C LEU A 107 -6.84 -4.40 -8.26
N THR A 108 -7.03 -4.28 -9.57
CA THR A 108 -7.00 -5.45 -10.46
C THR A 108 -5.56 -5.77 -10.86
N SER A 109 -5.16 -7.02 -10.63
CA SER A 109 -3.87 -7.53 -11.10
C SER A 109 -3.86 -7.73 -12.62
N SER A 110 -2.66 -7.76 -13.22
CA SER A 110 -2.47 -8.31 -14.57
C SER A 110 -2.56 -9.84 -14.59
N GLY A 111 -2.28 -10.50 -13.46
CA GLY A 111 -2.47 -11.93 -13.31
C GLY A 111 -3.94 -12.30 -13.20
N THR A 112 -4.30 -13.44 -13.76
CA THR A 112 -5.68 -13.96 -13.78
C THR A 112 -5.84 -15.21 -12.93
N SER A 113 -7.08 -15.49 -12.53
CA SER A 113 -7.50 -16.77 -11.97
C SER A 113 -8.87 -17.11 -12.54
N GLY A 114 -9.01 -18.29 -13.13
CA GLY A 114 -10.24 -18.68 -13.83
C GLY A 114 -10.59 -17.79 -15.04
N GLY A 115 -9.60 -17.13 -15.66
CA GLY A 115 -9.80 -16.23 -16.80
C GLY A 115 -10.06 -14.76 -16.42
N GLU A 116 -10.39 -14.50 -15.15
CA GLU A 116 -10.70 -13.16 -14.65
C GLU A 116 -9.52 -12.53 -13.91
N ARG A 117 -9.45 -11.19 -13.90
CA ARG A 117 -8.40 -10.46 -13.15
C ARG A 117 -8.58 -10.66 -11.65
N LYS A 118 -7.47 -10.84 -10.94
CA LYS A 118 -7.48 -10.92 -9.47
C LYS A 118 -7.84 -9.58 -8.84
N LEU A 119 -8.83 -9.59 -7.95
CA LEU A 119 -9.28 -8.44 -7.18
C LEU A 119 -8.49 -8.33 -5.88
N MET A 120 -7.63 -7.31 -5.75
CA MET A 120 -6.83 -7.09 -4.56
C MET A 120 -7.45 -5.98 -3.70
N PRO A 121 -8.06 -6.30 -2.54
CA PRO A 121 -8.68 -5.29 -1.70
C PRO A 121 -7.63 -4.31 -1.16
N THR A 122 -7.93 -3.01 -1.20
CA THR A 122 -7.06 -1.97 -0.65
C THR A 122 -7.84 -1.06 0.30
N ILE A 123 -7.12 -0.43 1.22
CA ILE A 123 -7.65 0.61 2.12
C ILE A 123 -7.12 1.98 1.69
N ALA A 124 -7.80 3.06 2.10
CA ALA A 124 -7.45 4.43 1.72
C ALA A 124 -5.99 4.79 2.07
N ASP A 125 -5.51 4.34 3.23
CA ASP A 125 -4.15 4.59 3.72
C ASP A 125 -3.04 4.06 2.79
N GLU A 126 -3.30 3.02 1.99
CA GLU A 126 -2.31 2.50 1.05
C GLU A 126 -1.97 3.51 -0.06
N MET A 127 -2.83 4.51 -0.30
CA MET A 127 -2.51 5.60 -1.22
C MET A 127 -1.32 6.42 -0.69
N ASN A 128 -1.35 6.81 0.59
CA ASN A 128 -0.27 7.60 1.20
C ASN A 128 1.06 6.83 1.19
N ARG A 129 1.03 5.52 1.44
CA ARG A 129 2.24 4.67 1.39
C ARG A 129 2.82 4.56 -0.02
N ARG A 130 1.96 4.45 -1.04
CA ARG A 130 2.38 4.49 -2.44
C ARG A 130 2.99 5.85 -2.80
N SER A 131 2.36 6.94 -2.38
CA SER A 131 2.89 8.30 -2.60
C SER A 131 4.26 8.50 -1.95
N LEU A 132 4.48 7.98 -0.74
CA LEU A 132 5.80 7.98 -0.10
C LEU A 132 6.82 7.22 -0.93
N LEU A 133 6.50 6.02 -1.44
CA LEU A 133 7.42 5.29 -2.30
C LEU A 133 7.80 6.08 -3.56
N TYR A 134 6.83 6.74 -4.20
CA TYR A 134 7.08 7.57 -5.39
C TYR A 134 7.93 8.80 -5.08
N SER A 135 7.76 9.43 -3.91
CA SER A 135 8.55 10.61 -3.55
C SER A 135 10.04 10.31 -3.35
N LEU A 136 10.40 9.05 -3.11
CA LEU A 136 11.80 8.61 -2.97
C LEU A 136 12.54 8.46 -4.30
N LEU A 137 11.83 8.40 -5.44
CA LEU A 137 12.46 8.15 -6.74
C LEU A 137 13.38 9.29 -7.18
N MET A 138 12.92 10.54 -7.12
CA MET A 138 13.73 11.71 -7.53
C MET A 138 14.96 11.93 -6.64
N PRO A 139 14.88 11.83 -5.29
CA PRO A 139 16.05 11.82 -4.41
C PRO A 139 17.14 10.84 -4.82
N VAL A 140 16.76 9.62 -5.20
CA VAL A 140 17.72 8.60 -5.63
C VAL A 140 18.28 8.93 -7.01
N MET A 141 17.43 9.33 -7.96
CA MET A 141 17.87 9.66 -9.32
C MET A 141 18.83 10.85 -9.36
N SER A 142 18.66 11.84 -8.47
CA SER A 142 19.52 13.02 -8.42
C SER A 142 20.97 12.70 -8.03
N GLN A 143 21.22 11.56 -7.38
CA GLN A 143 22.59 11.11 -7.05
C GLN A 143 23.39 10.73 -8.31
N SER A 144 22.68 10.27 -9.35
CA SER A 144 23.29 9.77 -10.58
C SER A 144 23.15 10.73 -11.76
N VAL A 145 22.07 11.50 -11.81
CA VAL A 145 21.76 12.41 -12.91
C VAL A 145 21.47 13.81 -12.37
N SER A 146 22.43 14.71 -12.53
CA SER A 146 22.30 16.12 -12.13
C SER A 146 21.43 16.91 -13.09
N GLY A 147 20.72 17.92 -12.58
CA GLY A 147 19.99 18.88 -13.41
C GLY A 147 18.62 18.38 -13.92
N LEU A 148 18.11 17.27 -13.39
CA LEU A 148 16.75 16.81 -13.70
C LEU A 148 15.71 17.87 -13.32
N ASP A 149 15.93 18.58 -12.23
CA ASP A 149 15.17 19.72 -11.72
C ASP A 149 15.14 20.94 -12.67
N LYS A 150 16.06 20.98 -13.64
CA LYS A 150 16.17 22.08 -14.62
C LYS A 150 15.36 21.82 -15.89
N GLY A 151 14.63 20.71 -15.96
CA GLY A 151 13.89 20.28 -17.14
C GLY A 151 12.48 19.81 -16.82
N LYS A 152 11.82 19.26 -17.84
CA LYS A 152 10.55 18.55 -17.69
C LYS A 152 10.69 17.18 -18.34
N ALA A 153 10.10 16.17 -17.73
CA ALA A 153 10.03 14.83 -18.30
C ALA A 153 8.68 14.63 -19.01
N MET A 154 8.73 13.99 -20.18
CA MET A 154 7.53 13.59 -20.91
C MET A 154 7.15 12.16 -20.49
N TYR A 155 6.01 12.03 -19.81
CA TYR A 155 5.45 10.74 -19.43
C TYR A 155 4.16 10.46 -20.22
N LEU A 156 4.12 9.33 -20.92
CA LEU A 156 2.91 8.83 -21.58
C LEU A 156 2.19 7.87 -20.64
N LEU A 157 1.27 8.41 -19.83
CA LEU A 157 0.51 7.66 -18.84
C LEU A 157 -0.90 7.37 -19.38
N PHE A 158 -1.28 6.09 -19.38
CA PHE A 158 -2.58 5.64 -19.86
C PHE A 158 -3.39 5.02 -18.73
N VAL A 159 -4.65 5.42 -18.62
CA VAL A 159 -5.63 4.75 -17.77
C VAL A 159 -6.25 3.58 -18.53
N LYS A 160 -6.70 2.58 -17.78
CA LYS A 160 -7.47 1.45 -18.31
C LYS A 160 -8.89 1.51 -17.77
N ALA A 161 -9.78 0.74 -18.39
CA ALA A 161 -11.18 0.67 -17.99
C ALA A 161 -11.32 0.29 -16.50
N GLU A 162 -12.25 0.97 -15.84
CA GLU A 162 -12.72 0.69 -14.48
C GLU A 162 -14.04 -0.07 -14.55
N SER A 163 -14.25 -0.98 -13.63
CA SER A 163 -15.54 -1.64 -13.40
C SER A 163 -16.00 -1.43 -11.97
N ARG A 164 -17.24 -1.81 -11.68
CA ARG A 164 -17.78 -1.86 -10.31
C ARG A 164 -18.12 -3.28 -9.94
N THR A 165 -17.85 -3.63 -8.68
CA THR A 165 -18.32 -4.89 -8.11
C THR A 165 -19.83 -4.83 -7.84
N PRO A 166 -20.52 -5.98 -7.64
CA PRO A 166 -21.95 -5.97 -7.31
C PRO A 166 -22.29 -5.17 -6.04
N GLY A 167 -21.39 -5.14 -5.06
CA GLY A 167 -21.48 -4.31 -3.86
C GLY A 167 -21.14 -2.83 -4.06
N GLY A 168 -20.85 -2.40 -5.29
CA GLY A 168 -20.62 -1.00 -5.66
C GLY A 168 -19.19 -0.49 -5.53
N LEU A 169 -18.24 -1.30 -5.06
CA LEU A 169 -16.82 -0.90 -4.96
C LEU A 169 -16.19 -0.78 -6.35
N ALA A 170 -15.32 0.21 -6.52
CA ALA A 170 -14.53 0.35 -7.74
C ALA A 170 -13.53 -0.80 -7.88
N ALA A 171 -13.36 -1.31 -9.09
CA ALA A 171 -12.36 -2.31 -9.46
C ALA A 171 -11.55 -1.80 -10.65
N ARG A 172 -10.29 -1.44 -10.43
CA ARG A 172 -9.44 -0.78 -11.44
C ARG A 172 -7.98 -1.20 -11.33
N PRO A 173 -7.19 -1.15 -12.41
CA PRO A 173 -5.78 -1.51 -12.32
C PRO A 173 -5.02 -0.60 -11.35
N GLY A 174 -4.07 -1.18 -10.59
CA GLY A 174 -3.27 -0.44 -9.60
C GLY A 174 -2.43 0.70 -10.19
N CYS A 175 -2.14 0.66 -11.50
CA CYS A 175 -1.51 1.74 -12.24
C CYS A 175 -2.56 2.73 -12.75
N ILE A 176 -3.09 3.61 -11.90
CA ILE A 176 -3.83 4.80 -12.34
C ILE A 176 -3.23 6.04 -11.65
N VAL A 177 -2.51 6.81 -12.48
CA VAL A 177 -2.27 8.27 -12.44
C VAL A 177 -1.75 8.84 -11.11
N ILE A 178 -0.44 9.08 -11.05
CA ILE A 178 0.07 10.37 -10.56
C ILE A 178 0.39 11.18 -11.82
N ALA A 179 -0.62 11.89 -12.33
CA ALA A 179 -0.39 12.95 -13.30
C ALA A 179 0.14 14.15 -12.54
N TRP A 180 1.10 14.84 -13.14
CA TRP A 180 2.01 15.84 -12.59
C TRP A 180 3.25 15.26 -11.91
N ALA A 181 4.17 14.78 -12.74
CA ALA A 181 5.59 14.86 -12.44
C ALA A 181 6.18 15.98 -13.31
N THR A 182 6.16 17.21 -12.82
CA THR A 182 7.24 18.14 -13.15
C THR A 182 8.44 17.73 -12.31
N CYS A 183 9.62 17.70 -12.93
CA CYS A 183 10.86 17.50 -12.23
C CYS A 183 11.04 18.49 -11.07
#